data_AF-A0A482WIS6-F1
#
_entry.id   AF-A0A482WIS6-F1
#
_cell.length_a   1.000
_cell.length_b   1.000
_cell.length_c   1.000
_cell.angle_alpha   90.00
_cell.angle_beta   90.00
_cell.angle_gamma   90.00
#
_symmetry.space_group_name_H-M   'P 1'
#
loop_
_entity.id
_entity.type
_entity.pdbx_description
1 polymer ?
#
loop_
_entity_poly.entity_id
_entity_poly.type
_entity_poly.pdbx_seq_one_letter_code
_entity_poly.pdbx_strand_id
1 'polypeptide(L)'
;MNLVAKEFVACQINEPPGVLIVSPFAGAGEMMHEALICNPYEINDAAEVIHRALTMPEDERTLRMNYLRRREKTHNVDYWMRSFLKAMGTLISEDGEEVLPTTMQPVTMDDFDEYLTKYIGNTNKLALLLDYDGTLAPIAPHPDLAILPQETKHVLERLANMPEVYISIISGRNVHNVKEMVGIEGLTYAGNHGLEILHPDGSRFMHPMPTEFEDKCSALLQALQEQI
;
A
#
# COMPACT_ATOMS: atom_id res chain seq x y z
N MET A 1 -1.43 6.46 6.03
CA MET A 1 -0.83 7.82 5.98
C MET A 1 -0.39 8.08 4.55
N ASN A 2 -1.05 8.99 3.81
CA ASN A 2 -0.59 9.40 2.47
C ASN A 2 0.25 10.67 2.63
N LEU A 3 1.58 10.54 2.52
CA LEU A 3 2.51 11.65 2.70
C LEU A 3 2.53 12.60 1.49
N VAL A 4 2.27 12.09 0.29
CA VAL A 4 2.32 12.86 -0.97
C VAL A 4 1.32 14.02 -0.97
N ALA A 5 0.10 13.81 -0.45
CA ALA A 5 -0.89 14.87 -0.33
C ALA A 5 -0.44 15.98 0.65
N LYS A 6 0.28 15.61 1.71
CA LYS A 6 0.83 16.55 2.70
C LYS A 6 2.03 17.32 2.15
N GLU A 7 2.90 16.64 1.41
CA GLU A 7 4.03 17.24 0.68
C GLU A 7 3.54 18.27 -0.34
N PHE A 8 2.50 17.96 -1.11
CA PHE A 8 1.88 18.92 -2.01
C PHE A 8 1.52 20.22 -1.29
N VAL A 9 0.81 20.13 -0.15
CA VAL A 9 0.39 21.28 0.67
C VAL A 9 1.59 22.07 1.19
N ALA A 10 2.62 21.37 1.68
CA ALA A 10 3.85 21.99 2.16
C ALA A 10 4.60 22.74 1.06
N CYS A 11 4.58 22.23 -0.17
CA CYS A 11 5.31 22.77 -1.32
C CYS A 11 4.57 23.85 -2.12
N GLN A 12 3.34 24.24 -1.76
CA GLN A 12 2.56 25.26 -2.50
C GLN A 12 3.08 26.71 -2.35
N ILE A 13 4.35 26.97 -2.60
CA ILE A 13 4.99 28.28 -2.35
C ILE A 13 4.58 29.40 -3.33
N ASN A 14 3.89 29.06 -4.43
CA ASN A 14 3.47 30.01 -5.46
C ASN A 14 2.10 30.65 -5.15
N GLU A 15 1.87 31.86 -5.68
CA GLU A 15 0.59 32.55 -5.63
C GLU A 15 0.03 32.74 -7.06
N PRO A 16 -1.22 32.31 -7.34
CA PRO A 16 -2.11 31.54 -6.45
C PRO A 16 -1.61 30.10 -6.25
N PRO A 17 -1.91 29.45 -5.10
CA PRO A 17 -1.54 28.06 -4.89
C PRO A 17 -2.31 27.12 -5.82
N GLY A 18 -1.75 25.93 -6.04
CA GLY A 18 -2.45 24.84 -6.73
C GLY A 18 -3.62 24.28 -5.92
N VAL A 19 -4.45 23.47 -6.59
CA VAL A 19 -5.60 22.80 -5.99
C VAL A 19 -5.24 21.35 -5.70
N LEU A 20 -5.47 20.91 -4.47
CA LEU A 20 -5.30 19.52 -4.07
C LEU A 20 -6.57 18.72 -4.39
N ILE A 21 -6.43 17.63 -5.15
CA ILE A 21 -7.48 16.64 -5.41
C ILE A 21 -7.05 15.33 -4.75
N VAL A 22 -7.93 14.70 -3.98
CA VAL A 22 -7.62 13.46 -3.23
C VAL A 22 -8.74 12.45 -3.41
N SER A 23 -8.36 11.18 -3.56
CA SER A 23 -9.34 10.08 -3.55
C SER A 23 -9.91 9.86 -2.15
N PRO A 24 -11.21 9.56 -1.99
CA PRO A 24 -11.77 9.17 -0.69
C PRO A 24 -11.10 7.90 -0.14
N PHE A 25 -10.50 7.07 -1.00
CA PHE A 25 -9.79 5.86 -0.62
C PHE A 25 -8.34 6.12 -0.19
N ALA A 26 -7.81 7.31 -0.42
CA ALA A 26 -6.51 7.68 0.13
C ALA A 26 -6.69 7.97 1.63
N GLY A 27 -5.76 7.51 2.47
CA GLY A 27 -5.81 7.83 3.91
C GLY A 27 -5.77 9.33 4.24
N ALA A 28 -5.50 10.21 3.26
CA ALA A 28 -5.64 11.66 3.40
C ALA A 28 -7.06 12.17 3.07
N GLY A 29 -7.84 11.45 2.27
CA GLY A 29 -9.18 11.85 1.84
C GLY A 29 -10.18 11.99 2.99
N GLU A 30 -10.03 11.16 4.04
CA GLU A 30 -10.83 11.27 5.26
C GLU A 30 -10.43 12.44 6.17
N MET A 31 -9.27 13.06 5.95
CA MET A 31 -8.71 14.09 6.85
C MET A 31 -8.58 15.47 6.18
N MET A 32 -8.45 15.52 4.86
CA MET A 32 -8.22 16.72 4.05
C MET A 32 -9.52 17.24 3.43
N HIS A 33 -10.52 17.58 4.24
CA HIS A 33 -11.82 18.01 3.73
C HIS A 33 -11.79 19.29 2.89
N GLU A 34 -10.72 20.08 2.99
CA GLU A 34 -10.53 21.28 2.19
C GLU A 34 -9.97 20.99 0.78
N ALA A 35 -9.48 19.78 0.55
CA ALA A 35 -9.18 19.27 -0.80
C ALA A 35 -10.48 18.99 -1.57
N LEU A 36 -10.38 18.90 -2.89
CA LEU A 36 -11.48 18.33 -3.68
C LEU A 36 -11.41 16.81 -3.58
N ILE A 37 -12.50 16.18 -3.16
CA ILE A 37 -12.60 14.71 -3.09
C ILE A 37 -13.11 14.18 -4.43
N CYS A 38 -12.42 13.17 -4.96
CA CYS A 38 -12.69 12.61 -6.28
C CYS A 38 -12.60 11.08 -6.24
N ASN A 39 -13.68 10.37 -6.56
CA ASN A 39 -13.61 8.93 -6.80
C ASN A 39 -13.01 8.69 -8.22
N PRO A 40 -11.80 8.14 -8.37
CA PRO A 40 -11.18 7.98 -9.68
C PRO A 40 -11.88 6.94 -10.58
N TYR A 41 -12.78 6.12 -10.02
CA TYR A 41 -13.54 5.13 -10.79
C TYR A 41 -14.82 5.71 -11.41
N GLU A 42 -15.22 6.93 -11.03
CA GLU A 42 -16.37 7.64 -11.60
C GLU A 42 -15.86 8.70 -12.58
N ILE A 43 -15.70 8.31 -13.85
CA ILE A 43 -14.98 9.10 -14.86
C ILE A 43 -15.59 10.49 -15.07
N ASN A 44 -16.93 10.59 -15.10
CA ASN A 44 -17.61 11.86 -15.32
C ASN A 44 -17.40 12.82 -14.14
N ASP A 45 -17.60 12.33 -12.91
CA ASP A 45 -17.38 13.11 -11.69
C ASP A 45 -15.91 13.54 -11.57
N ALA A 46 -14.98 12.64 -11.92
CA ALA A 46 -13.56 12.95 -11.92
C ALA A 46 -13.22 14.07 -12.92
N ALA A 47 -13.80 14.04 -14.12
CA ALA A 47 -13.65 15.09 -15.11
C ALA A 47 -14.20 16.43 -14.61
N GLU A 48 -15.36 16.43 -13.95
CA GLU A 48 -15.95 17.64 -13.34
C GLU A 48 -15.07 18.21 -12.23
N VAL A 49 -14.52 17.36 -11.36
CA VAL A 49 -13.63 17.78 -10.27
C VAL A 49 -12.33 18.37 -10.82
N ILE A 50 -11.75 17.77 -11.86
CA ILE A 50 -10.55 18.30 -12.52
C ILE A 50 -10.85 19.64 -13.19
N HIS A 51 -11.97 19.74 -13.93
CA HIS A 51 -12.41 21.00 -14.51
C HIS A 51 -12.57 22.08 -13.43
N ARG A 52 -13.25 21.74 -12.33
CA ARG A 52 -13.43 22.64 -11.18
C ARG A 52 -12.11 23.08 -10.58
N ALA A 53 -11.13 22.20 -10.43
CA ALA A 53 -9.80 22.53 -9.93
C ALA A 53 -9.09 23.54 -10.85
N LEU A 54 -9.17 23.33 -12.17
CA LEU A 54 -8.57 24.20 -13.18
C LEU A 54 -9.23 25.58 -13.24
N THR A 55 -10.55 25.66 -13.05
CA THR A 55 -11.32 26.91 -13.09
C THR A 55 -11.60 27.51 -11.70
N MET A 56 -10.99 27.00 -10.64
CA MET A 56 -11.23 27.48 -9.28
C MET A 56 -10.74 28.93 -9.13
N PRO A 57 -11.56 29.86 -8.59
CA PRO A 57 -11.15 31.23 -8.29
C PRO A 57 -9.94 31.30 -7.33
N GLU A 58 -9.07 32.29 -7.51
CA GLU A 58 -7.80 32.42 -6.77
C GLU A 58 -8.00 32.60 -5.26
N ASP A 59 -9.05 33.32 -4.85
CA ASP A 59 -9.45 33.53 -3.47
C ASP A 59 -9.85 32.21 -2.80
N GLU A 60 -10.62 31.36 -3.50
CA GLU A 60 -10.98 30.03 -3.02
C GLU A 60 -9.77 29.10 -2.91
N ARG A 61 -8.87 29.10 -3.91
CA ARG A 61 -7.62 28.32 -3.86
C ARG A 61 -6.80 28.68 -2.63
N THR A 62 -6.65 29.99 -2.40
CA THR A 62 -5.90 30.54 -1.27
C THR A 62 -6.54 30.15 0.05
N LEU A 63 -7.87 30.29 0.17
CA LEU A 63 -8.61 29.91 1.37
C LEU A 63 -8.44 28.43 1.71
N ARG A 64 -8.68 27.53 0.74
CA ARG A 64 -8.54 26.08 0.92
C ARG A 64 -7.11 25.71 1.30
N MET A 65 -6.10 26.27 0.62
CA MET A 65 -4.70 25.97 0.90
C MET A 65 -4.28 26.43 2.30
N ASN A 66 -4.77 27.58 2.76
CA ASN A 66 -4.49 28.07 4.11
C ASN A 66 -5.05 27.14 5.19
N TYR A 67 -6.26 26.60 5.00
CA TYR A 67 -6.82 25.59 5.91
C TYR A 67 -6.01 24.29 5.90
N LEU A 68 -5.65 23.78 4.72
CA LEU A 68 -4.81 22.59 4.58
C LEU A 68 -3.48 22.75 5.33
N ARG A 69 -2.79 23.88 5.15
CA ARG A 69 -1.53 24.20 5.84
C ARG A 69 -1.70 24.28 7.34
N ARG A 70 -2.75 24.96 7.81
CA ARG A 70 -3.03 25.08 9.25
C ARG A 70 -3.24 23.70 9.86
N ARG A 71 -4.00 22.83 9.19
CA ARG A 71 -4.24 21.47 9.64
C ARG A 71 -2.95 20.66 9.72
N GLU A 72 -2.11 20.70 8.69
CA GLU A 72 -0.83 19.98 8.67
C GLU A 72 0.15 20.49 9.72
N LYS A 73 0.12 21.79 10.04
CA LYS A 73 0.90 22.34 11.14
C LYS A 73 0.43 21.84 12.51
N THR A 74 -0.87 21.61 12.69
CA THR A 74 -1.45 21.09 13.95
C THR A 74 -1.32 19.56 14.06
N HIS A 75 -1.52 18.83 12.97
CA HIS A 75 -1.52 17.36 12.92
C HIS A 75 -0.21 16.85 12.31
N ASN A 76 0.89 17.29 12.91
CA ASN A 76 2.24 16.92 12.51
C ASN A 76 2.61 15.49 12.98
N VAL A 77 3.87 15.10 12.74
CA VAL A 77 4.39 13.78 13.14
C VAL A 77 4.30 13.56 14.66
N ASP A 78 4.54 14.60 15.46
CA ASP A 78 4.44 14.51 16.93
C ASP A 78 3.01 14.20 17.38
N TYR A 79 2.02 14.90 16.79
CA TYR A 79 0.61 14.65 17.03
C TYR A 79 0.23 13.21 16.64
N TRP A 80 0.68 12.75 15.47
CA TRP A 80 0.43 11.39 15.02
C TRP A 80 1.03 10.36 15.98
N MET A 81 2.30 10.53 16.38
CA MET A 81 2.99 9.63 17.29
C MET A 81 2.26 9.56 18.64
N ARG A 82 1.89 10.70 19.22
CA ARG A 82 1.14 10.77 20.47
C ARG A 82 -0.23 10.10 20.35
N SER A 83 -0.97 10.39 19.28
CA SER A 83 -2.27 9.75 19.03
C SER A 83 -2.15 8.24 18.88
N PHE A 84 -1.12 7.76 18.18
CA PHE A 84 -0.85 6.34 17.98
C PHE A 84 -0.47 5.65 19.30
N LEU A 85 0.46 6.21 20.06
CA LEU A 85 0.88 5.69 21.36
C LEU A 85 -0.29 5.66 22.35
N LYS A 86 -1.11 6.72 22.39
CA LYS A 86 -2.32 6.74 23.21
C LYS A 86 -3.30 5.62 22.83
N ALA A 87 -3.50 5.37 21.54
CA ALA A 87 -4.35 4.26 21.07
C ALA A 87 -3.79 2.88 21.44
N MET A 88 -2.46 2.75 21.50
CA MET A 88 -1.73 1.54 21.97
C MET A 88 -1.72 1.40 23.51
N GLY A 89 -2.48 2.23 24.23
CA GLY A 89 -2.54 2.18 25.69
C GLY A 89 -1.28 2.72 26.39
N THR A 90 -0.44 3.49 25.69
CA THR A 90 0.64 4.23 26.32
C THR A 90 0.04 5.39 27.12
N LEU A 91 0.39 5.46 28.41
CA LEU A 91 0.05 6.60 29.23
C LEU A 91 0.90 7.78 28.75
N ILE A 92 0.28 8.90 28.43
CA ILE A 92 0.98 10.15 28.11
C ILE A 92 0.77 11.07 29.30
N SER A 93 1.82 11.74 29.80
CA SER A 93 1.67 12.70 30.89
C SER A 93 0.64 13.79 30.53
N GLU A 94 0.00 14.42 31.52
CA GLU A 94 -1.01 15.46 31.28
C GLU A 94 -0.50 16.61 30.40
N ASP A 95 0.81 16.88 30.48
CA ASP A 95 1.52 17.91 29.73
C ASP A 95 1.99 17.43 28.34
N GLY A 96 1.88 16.13 28.08
CA GLY A 96 2.23 15.51 26.80
C GLY A 96 3.73 15.29 26.57
N GLU A 97 4.61 15.80 27.42
CA GLU A 97 6.05 15.78 27.18
C GLU A 97 6.71 14.43 27.44
N GLU A 98 6.12 13.58 28.27
CA GLU A 98 6.68 12.27 28.64
C GLU A 98 5.80 11.11 28.15
N VAL A 99 6.45 10.17 27.47
CA VAL A 99 5.87 8.87 27.08
C VAL A 99 6.10 7.91 28.25
N LEU A 100 5.03 7.55 28.96
CA LEU A 100 5.10 6.62 30.10
C LEU A 100 5.11 5.16 29.61
N PRO A 101 5.32 4.15 30.49
CA PRO A 101 5.34 2.76 30.09
C PRO A 101 4.04 2.31 29.41
N THR A 102 4.18 1.53 28.35
CA THR A 102 3.06 0.93 27.61
C THR A 102 2.31 -0.06 28.51
N THR A 103 0.98 0.02 28.55
CA THR A 103 0.17 -1.01 29.25
C THR A 103 0.03 -2.30 28.44
N MET A 104 0.19 -2.25 27.12
CA MET A 104 0.22 -3.43 26.26
C MET A 104 1.46 -4.29 26.57
N GLN A 105 1.19 -5.55 26.93
CA GLN A 105 2.21 -6.59 27.04
C GLN A 105 2.62 -7.06 25.62
N PRO A 106 3.89 -7.43 25.38
CA PRO A 106 4.29 -8.09 24.14
C PRO A 106 3.46 -9.36 23.93
N VAL A 107 3.04 -9.61 22.70
CA VAL A 107 2.35 -10.85 22.34
C VAL A 107 3.28 -12.03 22.58
N THR A 108 2.81 -13.02 23.31
CA THR A 108 3.50 -14.27 23.61
C THR A 108 3.08 -15.36 22.63
N MET A 109 3.80 -16.49 22.60
CA MET A 109 3.39 -17.63 21.78
C MET A 109 2.01 -18.16 22.19
N ASP A 110 1.70 -18.14 23.50
CA ASP A 110 0.41 -18.59 24.03
C ASP A 110 -0.75 -17.72 23.52
N ASP A 111 -0.54 -16.41 23.35
CA ASP A 111 -1.53 -15.50 22.75
C ASP A 111 -1.78 -15.82 21.28
N PHE A 112 -0.73 -16.17 20.53
CA PHE A 112 -0.86 -16.63 19.15
C PHE A 112 -1.62 -17.94 19.06
N ASP A 113 -1.32 -18.91 19.93
CA ASP A 113 -2.01 -20.18 19.97
C ASP A 113 -3.50 -19.97 20.31
N GLU A 114 -3.82 -19.17 21.33
CA GLU A 114 -5.22 -18.88 21.68
C GLU A 114 -5.96 -18.18 20.54
N TYR A 115 -5.31 -17.24 19.84
CA TYR A 115 -5.91 -16.52 18.73
C TYR A 115 -6.08 -17.42 17.50
N LEU A 116 -5.02 -18.09 17.05
CA LEU A 116 -5.00 -18.86 15.81
C LEU A 116 -5.81 -20.14 15.92
N THR A 117 -5.86 -20.81 17.07
CA THR A 117 -6.64 -22.05 17.23
C THR A 117 -8.14 -21.83 17.00
N LYS A 118 -8.64 -20.59 17.13
CA LYS A 118 -10.02 -20.23 16.78
C LYS A 118 -10.30 -20.27 15.27
N TYR A 119 -9.25 -20.16 14.44
CA TYR A 119 -9.35 -20.06 12.98
C TYR A 119 -8.68 -21.24 12.25
N ILE A 120 -7.65 -21.83 12.84
CA ILE A 120 -6.80 -22.89 12.26
C ILE A 120 -7.06 -24.19 13.03
N GLY A 121 -7.52 -25.23 12.34
CA GLY A 121 -7.87 -26.54 12.90
C GLY A 121 -8.17 -27.59 11.83
N ASN A 122 -8.41 -28.84 12.24
CA ASN A 122 -8.36 -30.06 11.40
C ASN A 122 -9.30 -30.12 10.18
N THR A 123 -10.18 -29.14 9.95
CA THR A 123 -11.18 -29.19 8.87
C THR A 123 -11.15 -28.01 7.89
N ASN A 124 -10.33 -26.99 8.14
CA ASN A 124 -10.38 -25.76 7.35
C ASN A 124 -9.17 -25.65 6.43
N LYS A 125 -9.45 -25.40 5.14
CA LYS A 125 -8.45 -24.97 4.17
C LYS A 125 -7.91 -23.60 4.58
N LEU A 126 -6.60 -23.46 4.55
CA LEU A 126 -5.90 -22.21 4.84
C LEU A 126 -5.38 -21.62 3.52
N ALA A 127 -5.73 -20.37 3.24
CA ALA A 127 -5.11 -19.61 2.16
C ALA A 127 -4.15 -18.57 2.75
N LEU A 128 -2.88 -18.63 2.36
CA LEU A 128 -1.84 -17.68 2.73
C LEU A 128 -1.52 -16.80 1.52
N LEU A 129 -1.81 -15.50 1.64
CA LEU A 129 -1.51 -14.49 0.63
C LEU A 129 -0.39 -13.61 1.17
N LEU A 130 0.80 -13.74 0.59
CA LEU A 130 2.03 -13.19 1.16
C LEU A 130 2.66 -12.23 0.18
N ASP A 131 2.97 -11.02 0.66
CA ASP A 131 3.83 -10.09 -0.08
C ASP A 131 5.30 -10.56 -0.03
N TYR A 132 6.14 -10.08 -0.96
CA TYR A 132 7.55 -10.45 -1.03
C TYR A 132 8.46 -9.42 -0.34
N ASP A 133 8.59 -8.23 -0.91
CA ASP A 133 9.56 -7.21 -0.50
C ASP A 133 9.15 -6.52 0.80
N GLY A 134 9.98 -6.66 1.84
CA GLY A 134 9.67 -6.13 3.18
C GLY A 134 8.71 -7.01 3.99
N THR A 135 8.24 -8.13 3.42
CA THR A 135 7.37 -9.10 4.10
C THR A 135 8.09 -10.44 4.28
N LEU A 136 8.40 -11.14 3.18
CA LEU A 136 9.14 -12.40 3.21
C LEU A 136 10.65 -12.20 3.09
N ALA A 137 11.08 -11.23 2.29
CA ALA A 137 12.46 -10.82 2.14
C ALA A 137 12.67 -9.45 2.82
N PRO A 138 13.74 -9.25 3.60
CA PRO A 138 14.07 -7.93 4.16
C PRO A 138 14.23 -6.88 3.06
N ILE A 139 13.85 -5.63 3.38
CA ILE A 139 14.06 -4.50 2.46
C ILE A 139 15.57 -4.35 2.21
N ALA A 140 15.95 -4.31 0.94
CA ALA A 140 17.33 -4.17 0.48
C ALA A 140 17.52 -2.89 -0.35
N PRO A 141 18.74 -2.33 -0.38
CA PRO A 141 19.02 -1.11 -1.16
C PRO A 141 18.94 -1.32 -2.68
N HIS A 142 19.00 -2.57 -3.14
CA HIS A 142 18.78 -2.93 -4.54
C HIS A 142 17.78 -4.10 -4.61
N PRO A 143 16.82 -4.10 -5.54
CA PRO A 143 15.83 -5.17 -5.67
C PRO A 143 16.44 -6.57 -5.77
N ASP A 144 17.53 -6.73 -6.52
CA ASP A 144 18.19 -8.04 -6.67
C ASP A 144 18.83 -8.59 -5.38
N LEU A 145 18.96 -7.75 -4.35
CA LEU A 145 19.53 -8.13 -3.05
C LEU A 145 18.47 -8.48 -2.00
N ALA A 146 17.18 -8.33 -2.32
CA ALA A 146 16.07 -8.72 -1.44
C ALA A 146 15.91 -10.25 -1.45
N ILE A 147 16.83 -10.96 -0.80
CA ILE A 147 16.89 -12.43 -0.81
C ILE A 147 15.97 -13.02 0.27
N LEU A 148 15.23 -14.07 -0.08
CA LEU A 148 14.42 -14.84 0.86
C LEU A 148 15.33 -15.57 1.87
N PRO A 149 15.20 -15.30 3.19
CA PRO A 149 15.96 -16.03 4.21
C PRO A 149 15.69 -17.54 4.16
N GLN A 150 16.72 -18.34 4.44
CA GLN A 150 16.61 -19.79 4.33
C GLN A 150 15.58 -20.35 5.32
N GLU A 151 15.54 -19.82 6.55
CA GLU A 151 14.58 -20.22 7.57
C GLU A 151 13.14 -20.01 7.10
N THR A 152 12.86 -18.85 6.50
CA THR A 152 11.54 -18.54 5.90
C THR A 152 11.22 -19.49 4.76
N LYS A 153 12.19 -19.76 3.88
CA LYS A 153 12.03 -20.71 2.76
C LYS A 153 11.64 -22.10 3.26
N HIS A 154 12.33 -22.63 4.27
CA HIS A 154 12.03 -23.95 4.84
C HIS A 154 10.62 -24.02 5.45
N VAL A 155 10.15 -22.93 6.08
CA VAL A 155 8.77 -22.86 6.59
C VAL A 155 7.76 -22.88 5.45
N LEU A 156 7.98 -22.09 4.39
CA LEU A 156 7.11 -22.08 3.23
C LEU A 156 7.07 -23.43 2.53
N GLU A 157 8.20 -24.12 2.36
CA GLU A 157 8.26 -25.46 1.80
C GLU A 157 7.48 -26.47 2.65
N ARG A 158 7.59 -26.41 3.97
CA ARG A 158 6.80 -27.28 4.86
C ARG A 158 5.31 -27.03 4.74
N LEU A 159 4.89 -25.77 4.67
CA LEU A 159 3.49 -25.40 4.50
C LEU A 159 2.95 -25.78 3.11
N ALA A 160 3.75 -25.60 2.06
CA ALA A 160 3.39 -25.97 0.68
C ALA A 160 3.13 -27.47 0.51
N ASN A 161 3.76 -28.31 1.34
CA ASN A 161 3.53 -29.75 1.35
C ASN A 161 2.27 -30.17 2.13
N MET A 162 1.52 -29.23 2.71
CA MET A 162 0.26 -29.52 3.39
C MET A 162 -0.92 -29.37 2.41
N PRO A 163 -1.74 -30.41 2.19
CA PRO A 163 -2.80 -30.38 1.17
C PRO A 163 -3.94 -29.39 1.48
N GLU A 164 -4.09 -28.99 2.74
CA GLU A 164 -5.08 -28.02 3.19
C GLU A 164 -4.54 -26.57 3.13
N VAL A 165 -3.26 -26.35 2.79
CA VAL A 165 -2.64 -25.02 2.76
C VAL A 165 -2.35 -24.59 1.33
N TYR A 166 -2.95 -23.47 0.93
CA TYR A 166 -2.76 -22.85 -0.37
C TYR A 166 -1.95 -21.57 -0.19
N ILE A 167 -0.80 -21.49 -0.84
CA ILE A 167 0.11 -20.35 -0.71
C ILE A 167 0.14 -19.59 -2.04
N SER A 168 -0.04 -18.27 -1.94
CA SER A 168 0.12 -17.32 -3.04
C SER A 168 1.11 -16.25 -2.66
N ILE A 169 2.16 -16.08 -3.47
CA ILE A 169 3.10 -14.98 -3.35
C ILE A 169 2.64 -13.86 -4.27
N ILE A 170 2.36 -12.67 -3.73
CA ILE A 170 1.84 -11.52 -4.46
C ILE A 170 2.88 -10.41 -4.41
N SER A 171 3.38 -9.95 -5.55
CA SER A 171 4.45 -8.96 -5.59
C SER A 171 4.22 -7.93 -6.69
N GLY A 172 4.79 -6.74 -6.51
CA GLY A 172 4.96 -5.74 -7.56
C GLY A 172 5.98 -6.16 -8.63
N ARG A 173 6.84 -7.14 -8.34
CA ARG A 173 7.84 -7.67 -9.28
C ARG A 173 7.21 -8.42 -10.44
N ASN A 174 7.96 -8.56 -11.53
CA ASN A 174 7.62 -9.50 -12.60
C ASN A 174 7.42 -10.92 -12.04
N VAL A 175 6.43 -11.67 -12.56
CA VAL A 175 6.07 -12.99 -12.00
C VAL A 175 7.22 -14.00 -12.06
N HIS A 176 8.03 -13.97 -13.13
CA HIS A 176 9.17 -14.87 -13.29
C HIS A 176 10.28 -14.50 -12.31
N ASN A 177 10.54 -13.20 -12.14
CA ASN A 177 11.53 -12.73 -11.18
C ASN A 177 11.18 -13.16 -9.75
N VAL A 178 9.95 -12.92 -9.27
CA VAL A 178 9.57 -13.34 -7.91
C VAL A 178 9.53 -14.86 -7.76
N LYS A 179 9.12 -15.61 -8.80
CA LYS A 179 9.17 -17.08 -8.78
C LYS A 179 10.59 -17.59 -8.62
N GLU A 180 11.55 -17.05 -9.37
CA GLU A 180 12.96 -17.42 -9.28
C GLU A 180 13.55 -17.08 -7.91
N MET A 181 13.21 -15.91 -7.37
CA MET A 181 13.71 -15.45 -6.07
C MET A 181 13.18 -16.27 -4.89
N VAL A 182 11.92 -16.73 -4.95
CA VAL A 182 11.37 -17.64 -3.92
C VAL A 182 11.89 -19.06 -4.15
N GLY A 183 11.84 -19.53 -5.40
CA GLY A 183 12.38 -20.83 -5.80
C GLY A 183 11.70 -22.01 -5.10
N ILE A 184 10.37 -21.95 -4.92
CA ILE A 184 9.54 -23.03 -4.38
C ILE A 184 8.49 -23.40 -5.43
N GLU A 185 8.45 -24.65 -5.85
CA GLU A 185 7.42 -25.14 -6.77
C GLU A 185 6.12 -25.44 -6.00
N GLY A 186 4.99 -25.50 -6.72
CA GLY A 186 3.69 -25.79 -6.11
C GLY A 186 2.97 -24.59 -5.48
N LEU A 187 3.57 -23.39 -5.50
CA LEU A 187 2.92 -22.14 -5.08
C LEU A 187 2.25 -21.43 -6.25
N THR A 188 1.28 -20.57 -5.93
CA THR A 188 0.77 -19.57 -6.88
C THR A 188 1.63 -18.32 -6.79
N TYR A 189 1.96 -17.71 -7.93
CA TYR A 189 2.74 -16.47 -8.00
C TYR A 189 1.96 -15.41 -8.75
N ALA A 190 1.76 -14.25 -8.14
CA ALA A 190 1.14 -13.08 -8.74
C ALA A 190 2.19 -11.97 -8.86
N GLY A 191 2.53 -11.60 -10.08
CA GLY A 191 3.47 -10.52 -10.40
C GLY A 191 2.76 -9.26 -10.92
N ASN A 192 3.53 -8.19 -11.07
CA ASN A 192 3.07 -6.88 -11.55
C ASN A 192 1.82 -6.41 -10.79
N HIS A 193 1.84 -6.53 -9.45
CA HIS A 193 0.71 -6.20 -8.58
C HIS A 193 -0.58 -7.00 -8.87
N GLY A 194 -0.45 -8.22 -9.39
CA GLY A 194 -1.57 -9.13 -9.67
C GLY A 194 -2.11 -9.07 -11.09
N LEU A 195 -1.50 -8.29 -11.99
CA LEU A 195 -1.84 -8.31 -13.41
C LEU A 195 -1.48 -9.63 -14.10
N GLU A 196 -0.55 -10.38 -13.52
CA GLU A 196 -0.12 -11.68 -14.03
C GLU A 196 -0.11 -12.69 -12.89
N ILE A 197 -0.76 -13.84 -13.06
CA ILE A 197 -0.82 -14.90 -12.05
C ILE A 197 -0.41 -16.21 -12.70
N LEU A 198 0.56 -16.90 -12.12
CA LEU A 198 1.02 -18.23 -12.48
C LEU A 198 0.58 -19.22 -11.40
N HIS A 199 -0.19 -20.22 -11.81
CA HIS A 199 -0.70 -21.27 -10.93
C HIS A 199 0.25 -22.47 -10.85
N PRO A 200 0.13 -23.32 -9.81
CA PRO A 200 0.96 -24.52 -9.64
C PRO A 200 0.88 -25.52 -10.80
N ASP A 201 -0.25 -25.58 -11.49
CA ASP A 201 -0.49 -26.45 -12.65
C ASP A 201 0.13 -25.90 -13.95
N GLY A 202 0.80 -24.74 -13.88
CA GLY A 202 1.40 -24.05 -15.02
C GLY A 202 0.41 -23.17 -15.79
N SER A 203 -0.87 -23.15 -15.41
CA SER A 203 -1.82 -22.21 -16.01
C SER A 203 -1.48 -20.77 -15.63
N ARG A 204 -1.74 -19.84 -16.55
CA ARG A 204 -1.43 -18.42 -16.38
C ARG A 204 -2.68 -17.60 -16.63
N PHE A 205 -2.95 -16.69 -15.71
CA PHE A 205 -3.90 -15.61 -15.89
C PHE A 205 -3.14 -14.32 -16.20
N MET A 206 -3.61 -13.58 -17.20
CA MET A 206 -3.18 -12.22 -17.48
C MET A 206 -4.40 -11.32 -17.49
N HIS A 207 -4.33 -10.23 -16.73
CA HIS A 207 -5.37 -9.23 -16.73
C HIS A 207 -5.49 -8.63 -18.15
N PRO A 208 -6.69 -8.64 -18.76
CA PRO A 208 -6.85 -8.16 -20.12
C PRO A 208 -6.58 -6.66 -20.19
N MET A 209 -5.81 -6.25 -21.20
CA MET A 209 -5.66 -4.84 -21.53
C MET A 209 -6.96 -4.32 -22.14
N PRO A 210 -7.49 -3.15 -21.72
CA PRO A 210 -8.63 -2.54 -22.40
C PRO A 210 -8.25 -2.19 -23.84
N THR A 211 -9.10 -2.57 -24.80
CA THR A 211 -8.85 -2.42 -26.24
C THR A 211 -8.58 -0.98 -26.66
N GLU A 212 -9.17 0.00 -25.98
CA GLU A 212 -8.94 1.44 -26.23
C GLU A 212 -7.51 1.92 -25.94
N PHE A 213 -6.73 1.15 -25.18
CA PHE A 213 -5.34 1.47 -24.84
C PHE A 213 -4.32 0.63 -25.59
N GLU A 214 -4.73 -0.41 -26.33
CA GLU A 214 -3.83 -1.37 -26.98
C GLU A 214 -2.87 -0.70 -27.96
N ASP A 215 -3.39 0.17 -28.83
CA ASP A 215 -2.59 0.93 -29.81
C ASP A 215 -1.64 1.92 -29.12
N LYS A 216 -2.11 2.60 -28.08
CA LYS A 216 -1.31 3.58 -27.33
C LYS A 216 -0.16 2.91 -26.57
N CYS A 217 -0.44 1.79 -25.91
CA CYS A 217 0.58 1.02 -25.20
C CYS A 217 1.61 0.45 -26.18
N SER A 218 1.16 -0.08 -27.32
CA SER A 218 2.04 -0.57 -28.39
C SER A 218 2.98 0.51 -28.91
N ALA A 219 2.45 1.70 -29.22
CA ALA A 219 3.24 2.85 -29.66
C ALA A 219 4.24 3.33 -28.59
N LEU A 220 3.83 3.35 -27.32
CA LEU A 220 4.71 3.74 -26.20
C LEU A 220 5.84 2.73 -26.00
N LEU A 221 5.54 1.43 -26.07
CA LEU A 221 6.54 0.36 -25.96
C LEU A 221 7.58 0.47 -27.08
N GLN A 222 7.15 0.71 -28.32
CA GLN A 222 8.05 0.92 -29.45
C GLN A 222 8.96 2.13 -29.21
N ALA A 223 8.38 3.27 -28.82
CA ALA A 223 9.15 4.49 -28.54
C ALA A 223 10.18 4.30 -27.42
N LEU A 224 9.84 3.54 -26.37
CA LEU A 224 10.76 3.23 -25.27
C LEU A 224 11.90 2.30 -25.71
N GLN A 225 11.62 1.32 -26.58
CA GLN A 225 12.65 0.42 -27.12
C GLN A 225 13.62 1.11 -28.07
N GLU A 226 13.19 2.16 -28.78
CA GLU A 226 14.06 2.97 -29.64
C GLU A 226 14.99 3.91 -28.86
N GLN A 227 14.74 4.13 -27.56
CA GLN A 227 15.51 5.01 -26.68
C GLN A 227 16.53 4.30 -25.77
N ILE A 228 16.53 2.96 -25.75
CA ILE A 228 17.46 2.12 -24.99
C ILE A 228 18.48 1.51 -25.95
#